data_AF-A0A3S8YLF1-F1
#
_entry.id   AF-A0A3S8YLF1-F1
#
_cell.length_a   1.000
_cell.length_b   1.000
_cell.length_c   1.000
_cell.angle_alpha   90.00
_cell.angle_beta   90.00
_cell.angle_gamma   90.00
#
_symmetry.space_group_name_H-M   'P 1'
#
loop_
_entity.id
_entity.type
_entity.pdbx_description
1 polymer ?
#
loop_
_entity_poly.entity_id
_entity_poly.type
_entity_poly.pdbx_seq_one_letter_code
_entity_poly.pdbx_strand_id
1 'polypeptide(L)'
;MNEWSALGPADEKLTQEAAEVAVTWVLAGQLTDERSKQLIVGDHLRSHSWMGEADWVHRWERSFLDALATAADSEEGRQLVAAAKDTALRDMQSHMYFELDQAGWLGPTPGHQRVCASLRRIIATGPPKAP
;
A
#
# COMPACT_ATOMS: atom_id res chain seq x y z
N MET A 1 23.93 4.03 9.81
CA MET A 1 23.58 5.17 8.94
C MET A 1 22.27 4.73 8.29
N ASN A 2 21.13 5.26 8.75
CA ASN A 2 19.83 4.74 8.36
C ASN A 2 19.59 5.04 6.88
N GLU A 3 19.36 4.00 6.08
CA GLU A 3 19.04 4.03 4.64
C GLU A 3 17.77 4.84 4.32
N TRP A 4 17.08 5.31 5.37
CA TRP A 4 15.91 6.19 5.37
C TRP A 4 16.24 7.65 5.02
N SER A 5 17.51 8.06 5.05
CA SER A 5 17.92 9.46 4.89
C SER A 5 18.05 9.94 3.44
N ALA A 6 17.75 9.08 2.45
CA ALA A 6 17.81 9.44 1.02
C ALA A 6 16.50 10.05 0.49
N LEU A 7 15.48 10.22 1.34
CA LEU A 7 14.14 10.58 0.91
C LEU A 7 13.86 12.09 0.86
N GLY A 8 13.13 12.48 -0.19
CA GLY A 8 12.39 13.73 -0.19
C GLY A 8 11.08 13.57 0.60
N PRO A 9 10.67 14.58 1.40
CA PRO A 9 9.38 14.56 2.11
C PRO A 9 8.13 14.36 1.24
N ALA A 10 8.25 14.55 -0.08
CA ALA A 10 7.16 14.35 -1.03
C ALA A 10 6.86 12.87 -1.32
N ASP A 11 7.87 12.00 -1.28
CA ASP A 11 7.73 10.58 -1.66
C ASP A 11 7.14 9.77 -0.50
N GLU A 12 7.55 10.10 0.73
CA GLU A 12 6.98 9.55 1.96
C GLU A 12 5.48 9.87 2.06
N LYS A 13 5.10 11.12 1.78
CA LYS A 13 3.71 11.55 1.78
C LYS A 13 2.87 10.83 0.71
N LEU A 14 3.39 10.69 -0.51
CA LEU A 14 2.68 9.99 -1.59
C LEU A 14 2.45 8.51 -1.29
N THR A 15 3.46 7.82 -0.74
CA THR A 15 3.33 6.41 -0.36
C THR A 15 2.38 6.23 0.81
N GLN A 16 2.42 7.13 1.80
CA GLN A 16 1.47 7.14 2.91
C GLN A 16 0.02 7.32 2.44
N GLU A 17 -0.27 8.36 1.64
CA GLU A 17 -1.63 8.62 1.17
C GLU A 17 -2.18 7.46 0.31
N ALA A 18 -1.34 6.83 -0.50
CA ALA A 18 -1.73 5.66 -1.29
C ALA A 18 -2.02 4.43 -0.40
N ALA A 19 -1.20 4.20 0.64
CA ALA A 19 -1.43 3.13 1.61
C ALA A 19 -2.73 3.33 2.41
N GLU A 20 -3.05 4.56 2.79
CA GLU A 20 -4.31 4.92 3.45
C GLU A 20 -5.51 4.53 2.57
N VAL A 21 -5.49 4.90 1.28
CA VAL A 21 -6.53 4.52 0.34
C VAL A 21 -6.64 2.99 0.20
N ALA A 22 -5.52 2.27 0.09
CA ALA A 22 -5.52 0.81 0.00
C ALA A 22 -6.20 0.15 1.22
N VAL A 23 -5.88 0.61 2.43
CA VAL A 23 -6.51 0.14 3.67
C VAL A 23 -8.02 0.42 3.67
N THR A 24 -8.46 1.57 3.15
CA THR A 24 -9.92 1.84 3.04
C THR A 24 -10.65 0.89 2.10
N TRP A 25 -10.00 0.41 1.03
CA TRP A 25 -10.61 -0.58 0.13
C TRP A 25 -10.83 -1.92 0.83
N VAL A 26 -9.85 -2.39 1.60
CA VAL A 26 -9.97 -3.65 2.35
C VAL A 26 -11.04 -3.53 3.43
N LEU A 27 -11.04 -2.43 4.19
CA LEU A 27 -12.05 -2.18 5.23
C LEU A 27 -13.48 -2.11 4.67
N ALA A 28 -13.65 -1.63 3.44
CA ALA A 28 -14.94 -1.61 2.76
C ALA A 28 -15.31 -2.95 2.11
N GLY A 29 -14.45 -3.97 2.18
CA GLY A 29 -14.64 -5.25 1.48
C GLY A 29 -14.62 -5.08 -0.05
N GLN A 30 -13.89 -4.10 -0.56
CA GLN A 30 -13.87 -3.74 -1.98
C GLN A 30 -12.48 -3.78 -2.62
N LEU A 31 -11.60 -4.66 -2.14
CA LEU A 31 -10.36 -4.96 -2.85
C LEU A 31 -10.65 -5.91 -4.03
N THR A 32 -11.20 -5.35 -5.12
CA THR A 32 -11.43 -6.08 -6.37
C THR A 32 -10.11 -6.41 -7.07
N ASP A 33 -10.08 -7.42 -7.95
CA ASP A 33 -8.91 -7.75 -8.79
C ASP A 33 -8.28 -6.52 -9.47
N GLU A 34 -9.10 -5.62 -10.03
CA GLU A 34 -8.62 -4.38 -10.65
C GLU A 34 -7.92 -3.44 -9.67
N ARG A 35 -8.43 -3.33 -8.43
CA ARG A 35 -7.82 -2.52 -7.37
C ARG A 35 -6.56 -3.18 -6.83
N SER A 36 -6.53 -4.50 -6.69
CA SER A 36 -5.31 -5.25 -6.33
C SER A 36 -4.21 -5.00 -7.36
N LYS A 37 -4.53 -5.01 -8.65
CA LYS A 37 -3.59 -4.66 -9.72
C LYS A 37 -3.09 -3.23 -9.63
N GLN A 38 -3.92 -2.27 -9.21
CA GLN A 38 -3.49 -0.89 -9.00
C GLN A 38 -2.47 -0.75 -7.86
N LEU A 39 -2.53 -1.62 -6.84
CA LEU A 39 -1.55 -1.66 -5.75
C LEU A 39 -0.20 -2.23 -6.18
N ILE A 40 -0.17 -2.97 -7.30
CA ILE A 40 1.07 -3.46 -7.91
C ILE A 40 1.72 -2.30 -8.69
N VAL A 41 2.58 -1.58 -8.00
CA VAL A 41 3.33 -0.45 -8.58
C VAL A 41 4.31 -0.92 -9.68
N GLY A 42 4.71 -2.20 -9.62
CA GLY A 42 5.72 -2.83 -10.48
C GLY A 42 5.29 -3.19 -11.92
N ASP A 43 4.05 -2.94 -12.34
CA ASP A 43 3.60 -3.22 -13.72
C ASP A 43 4.46 -2.47 -14.79
N HIS A 44 5.19 -1.44 -14.35
CA HIS A 44 6.13 -0.66 -15.17
C HIS A 44 7.55 -1.23 -15.23
N LEU A 45 7.91 -2.21 -14.39
CA LEU A 45 9.28 -2.70 -14.22
C LEU A 45 9.71 -3.73 -15.26
N ARG A 46 8.80 -4.22 -16.13
CA ARG A 46 9.07 -5.37 -17.02
C ARG A 46 9.69 -6.57 -16.26
N SER A 47 9.53 -6.65 -14.94
CA SER A 47 10.10 -7.70 -14.12
C SER A 47 9.14 -8.89 -14.13
N HIS A 48 9.70 -10.09 -14.13
CA HIS A 48 8.97 -11.36 -14.13
C HIS A 48 8.28 -11.66 -12.78
N SER A 49 7.98 -10.64 -11.95
CA SER A 49 7.53 -10.80 -10.57
C SER A 49 6.05 -10.47 -10.32
N TRP A 50 5.25 -10.19 -11.35
CA TRP A 50 3.81 -9.88 -11.19
C TRP A 50 3.05 -10.90 -10.32
N MET A 51 3.38 -12.20 -10.44
CA MET A 51 2.80 -13.24 -9.58
C MET A 51 3.20 -13.08 -8.10
N GLY A 52 4.46 -12.71 -7.82
CA GLY A 52 4.93 -12.50 -6.45
C GLY A 52 4.32 -11.26 -5.79
N GLU A 53 4.10 -10.20 -6.57
CA GLU A 53 3.43 -8.97 -6.15
C GLU A 53 1.95 -9.22 -5.83
N ALA A 54 1.24 -9.92 -6.72
CA ALA A 54 -0.15 -10.30 -6.48
C ALA A 54 -0.28 -11.19 -5.23
N ASP A 55 0.60 -12.17 -5.09
CA ASP A 55 0.65 -13.03 -3.89
C ASP A 55 0.93 -12.22 -2.61
N TRP A 56 1.77 -11.19 -2.69
CA TRP A 56 2.04 -10.30 -1.55
C TRP A 56 0.79 -9.51 -1.17
N VAL A 57 0.11 -8.87 -2.12
CA VAL A 57 -1.13 -8.10 -1.87
C VAL A 57 -2.19 -8.98 -1.21
N HIS A 58 -2.38 -10.21 -1.70
CA HIS A 58 -3.34 -11.14 -1.12
C HIS A 58 -2.98 -11.61 0.28
N ARG A 59 -1.68 -11.81 0.59
CA ARG A 59 -1.25 -12.14 1.96
C ARG A 59 -1.47 -10.96 2.90
N TRP A 60 -1.12 -9.74 2.47
CA TRP A 60 -1.35 -8.52 3.23
C TRP A 60 -2.84 -8.31 3.54
N GLU A 61 -3.72 -8.44 2.55
CA GLU A 61 -5.17 -8.34 2.72
C GLU A 61 -5.66 -9.36 3.75
N ARG A 62 -5.26 -10.64 3.61
CA ARG A 62 -5.67 -11.71 4.52
C ARG A 62 -5.21 -11.43 5.95
N SER A 63 -3.94 -11.10 6.14
CA SER A 63 -3.40 -10.81 7.48
C SER A 63 -4.11 -9.63 8.15
N PHE A 64 -4.49 -8.61 7.37
CA PHE A 64 -5.25 -7.49 7.89
C PHE A 64 -6.68 -7.89 8.30
N LEU A 65 -7.40 -8.62 7.44
CA LEU A 65 -8.75 -9.10 7.75
C LEU A 65 -8.78 -10.07 8.93
N ASP A 66 -7.80 -10.97 9.03
CA ASP A 66 -7.67 -11.90 10.16
C ASP A 66 -7.46 -11.13 11.47
N ALA A 67 -6.61 -10.10 11.47
CA ALA A 67 -6.39 -9.26 12.65
C ALA A 67 -7.69 -8.54 13.07
N LEU A 68 -8.44 -7.99 12.11
CA LEU A 68 -9.73 -7.34 12.38
C LEU A 68 -10.79 -8.32 12.93
N ALA A 69 -10.83 -9.54 12.42
CA ALA A 69 -11.80 -10.56 12.84
C ALA A 69 -11.60 -11.03 14.29
N THR A 70 -10.38 -10.89 14.83
CA THR A 70 -10.06 -11.28 16.22
C THR A 70 -10.40 -10.21 17.26
N ALA A 71 -10.80 -9.01 16.83
CA ALA A 71 -11.14 -7.93 17.75
C ALA A 71 -12.57 -8.07 18.30
N ALA A 72 -12.70 -8.18 19.63
CA ALA A 72 -13.99 -8.14 20.32
C ALA A 72 -14.57 -6.70 20.33
N ASP A 73 -15.87 -6.55 20.60
CA ASP A 73 -16.50 -5.24 20.80
C ASP A 73 -16.21 -4.70 22.22
N SER A 74 -14.93 -4.49 22.51
CA SER A 74 -14.42 -3.92 23.76
C SER A 74 -13.46 -2.77 23.48
N GLU A 75 -13.06 -2.03 24.52
CA GLU A 75 -12.02 -1.01 24.38
C GLU A 75 -10.69 -1.62 23.95
N GLU A 76 -10.33 -2.77 24.52
CA GLU A 76 -9.15 -3.53 24.09
C GLU A 76 -9.27 -3.97 22.63
N GLY A 77 -10.46 -4.40 22.20
CA GLY A 77 -10.71 -4.73 20.80
C GLY A 77 -10.57 -3.52 19.86
N ARG A 78 -11.05 -2.34 20.25
CA ARG A 78 -10.83 -1.09 19.48
C ARG A 78 -9.36 -0.75 19.35
N GLN A 79 -8.57 -0.95 20.41
CA GLN A 79 -7.12 -0.75 20.39
C GLN A 79 -6.41 -1.77 19.48
N LEU A 80 -6.85 -3.03 19.48
CA LEU A 80 -6.35 -4.05 18.55
C LEU A 80 -6.66 -3.70 17.09
N VAL A 81 -7.86 -3.21 16.81
CA VAL A 81 -8.23 -2.72 15.47
C VAL A 81 -7.35 -1.54 15.05
N ALA A 82 -7.09 -0.59 15.94
CA ALA A 82 -6.22 0.54 15.66
C ALA A 82 -4.79 0.06 15.34
N ALA A 83 -4.23 -0.83 16.16
CA ALA A 83 -2.91 -1.40 15.93
C ALA A 83 -2.82 -2.21 14.62
N ALA A 84 -3.85 -2.99 14.29
CA ALA A 84 -3.91 -3.74 13.03
C ALA A 84 -3.91 -2.82 11.81
N LYS A 85 -4.64 -1.70 11.88
CA LYS A 85 -4.65 -0.67 10.83
C LYS A 85 -3.27 -0.02 10.67
N ASP A 86 -2.64 0.37 11.78
CA ASP A 86 -1.32 0.99 11.75
C ASP A 86 -0.25 0.07 11.15
N THR A 87 -0.30 -1.23 11.49
CA THR A 87 0.58 -2.24 10.90
C THR A 87 0.32 -2.40 9.40
N ALA A 88 -0.95 -2.55 8.99
CA ALA A 88 -1.30 -2.70 7.58
C ALA A 88 -0.88 -1.49 6.73
N LEU A 89 -1.00 -0.27 7.28
CA LEU A 89 -0.51 0.96 6.65
C LEU A 89 1.00 0.94 6.46
N ARG A 90 1.76 0.62 7.52
CA ARG A 90 3.23 0.59 7.47
C ARG A 90 3.75 -0.48 6.51
N ASP A 91 3.13 -1.65 6.48
CA ASP A 91 3.52 -2.74 5.59
C ASP A 91 3.30 -2.36 4.13
N MET A 92 2.14 -1.75 3.81
CA MET A 92 1.83 -1.26 2.46
C MET A 92 2.76 -0.13 2.02
N GLN A 93 2.98 0.85 2.91
CA GLN A 93 3.91 1.95 2.63
C GLN A 93 5.32 1.42 2.37
N SER A 94 5.79 0.49 3.20
CA SER A 94 7.11 -0.13 3.09
C SER A 94 7.26 -0.96 1.82
N HIS A 95 6.21 -1.65 1.38
CA HIS A 95 6.20 -2.38 0.12
C HIS A 95 6.30 -1.45 -1.08
N MET A 96 5.44 -0.42 -1.13
CA MET A 96 5.51 0.61 -2.19
C MET A 96 6.88 1.31 -2.24
N TYR A 97 7.53 1.46 -1.08
CA TYR A 97 8.88 1.99 -0.95
C TYR A 97 9.96 1.06 -1.51
N PHE A 98 9.90 -0.20 -1.15
CA PHE A 98 10.85 -1.20 -1.63
C PHE A 98 10.82 -1.31 -3.15
N GLU A 99 9.63 -1.26 -3.75
CA GLU A 99 9.47 -1.25 -5.21
C GLU A 99 10.06 0.03 -5.85
N LEU A 100 9.99 1.18 -5.17
CA LEU A 100 10.63 2.44 -5.59
C LEU A 100 12.16 2.35 -5.57
N ASP A 101 12.72 1.76 -4.51
CA ASP A 101 14.15 1.63 -4.30
C ASP A 101 14.79 0.58 -5.23
N GLN A 102 14.21 -0.64 -5.30
CA GLN A 102 14.66 -1.72 -6.16
C GLN A 102 14.74 -1.33 -7.63
N ALA A 103 13.81 -0.49 -8.07
CA ALA A 103 13.80 0.00 -9.44
C ALA A 103 14.94 0.98 -9.77
N GLY A 104 15.70 1.43 -8.76
CA GLY A 104 16.67 2.52 -8.89
C GLY A 104 15.99 3.85 -9.18
N TRP A 105 14.76 4.03 -8.70
CA TRP A 105 13.87 5.14 -9.05
C TRP A 105 13.69 6.15 -7.90
N LEU A 106 14.60 6.16 -6.93
CA LEU A 106 14.73 7.28 -6.01
C LEU A 106 15.40 8.47 -6.74
N GLY A 107 14.74 9.64 -6.77
CA GLY A 107 15.21 10.85 -7.47
C GLY A 107 14.55 11.09 -8.86
N PRO A 108 14.86 12.19 -9.58
CA PRO A 108 14.08 12.68 -10.72
C PRO A 108 14.31 11.89 -12.04
N THR A 109 14.16 10.57 -12.00
CA THR A 109 14.26 9.70 -13.18
C THR A 109 12.89 9.48 -13.82
N PRO A 110 12.80 9.10 -15.11
CA PRO A 110 11.53 8.74 -15.75
C PRO A 110 10.79 7.60 -15.04
N GLY A 111 11.52 6.71 -14.36
CA GLY A 111 10.95 5.63 -13.55
C GLY A 111 10.25 6.14 -12.30
N HIS A 112 10.87 7.08 -11.59
CA HIS A 112 10.29 7.78 -10.45
C HIS A 112 8.96 8.46 -10.79
N GLN A 113 8.92 9.18 -11.93
CA GLN A 113 7.69 9.85 -12.37
C GLN A 113 6.54 8.88 -12.63
N ARG A 114 6.84 7.67 -13.13
CA ARG A 114 5.84 6.63 -13.39
C ARG A 114 5.29 6.06 -12.09
N VAL A 115 6.14 5.80 -11.10
CA VAL A 115 5.66 5.35 -9.78
C VAL A 115 4.85 6.42 -9.10
N CYS A 116 5.32 7.66 -9.07
CA CYS A 116 4.55 8.78 -8.54
C CYS A 116 3.20 8.94 -9.27
N ALA A 117 3.13 8.64 -10.57
CA ALA A 117 1.86 8.61 -11.30
C ALA A 117 0.95 7.43 -10.89
N SER A 118 1.51 6.25 -10.63
CA SER A 118 0.75 5.11 -10.08
C SER A 118 0.20 5.41 -8.68
N LEU A 119 1.03 5.94 -7.77
CA LEU A 119 0.61 6.32 -6.43
C LEU A 119 -0.51 7.38 -6.48
N ARG A 120 -0.33 8.42 -7.31
CA ARG A 120 -1.38 9.43 -7.54
C ARG A 120 -2.66 8.85 -8.13
N ARG A 121 -2.58 7.80 -8.95
CA ARG A 121 -3.77 7.11 -9.48
C ARG A 121 -4.51 6.39 -8.35
N ILE A 122 -3.80 5.67 -7.47
CA ILE A 122 -4.41 5.05 -6.28
C ILE A 122 -5.13 6.11 -5.45
N ILE A 123 -4.44 7.22 -5.14
CA ILE A 123 -5.00 8.35 -4.38
C ILE A 123 -6.25 8.93 -5.07
N ALA A 124 -6.19 9.13 -6.40
CA ALA A 124 -7.30 9.69 -7.16
C ALA A 124 -8.51 8.75 -7.27
N THR A 125 -8.30 7.43 -7.26
CA THR A 125 -9.39 6.44 -7.16
C THR A 125 -10.14 6.62 -5.83
N GLY A 126 -9.43 6.97 -4.77
CA GLY A 126 -9.98 7.35 -3.48
C GLY A 126 -10.73 6.22 -2.76
N PRO A 127 -11.35 6.52 -1.61
CA PRO A 127 -12.17 5.55 -0.90
C PRO A 127 -13.36 5.13 -1.76
N PRO A 128 -13.88 3.91 -1.55
CA PRO A 128 -14.99 3.44 -2.34
C PRO A 128 -16.23 4.30 -2.09
N LYS A 129 -16.90 4.71 -3.18
CA LYS A 129 -18.18 5.42 -3.06
C LYS A 129 -19.20 4.45 -2.47
N ALA A 130 -19.91 4.90 -1.44
CA ALA A 130 -21.06 4.17 -0.92
C ALA A 130 -22.05 3.90 -2.07
N PRO A 131 -22.68 2.71 -2.10
CA PRO A 131 -23.67 2.38 -3.12
C PRO A 131 -24.87 3.33 -3.12
#